data_AF-A0A3D4TBV8-F1
#
_entry.id   AF-A0A3D4TBV8-F1
#
_cell.length_a   1.000
_cell.length_b   1.000
_cell.length_c   1.000
_cell.angle_alpha   90.00
_cell.angle_beta   90.00
_cell.angle_gamma   90.00
#
_symmetry.space_group_name_H-M   'P 1'
#
loop_
_entity.id
_entity.type
_entity.pdbx_description
1 polymer ?
#
loop_
_entity_poly.entity_id
_entity_poly.type
_entity_poly.pdbx_seq_one_letter_code
_entity_poly.pdbx_strand_id
1 'polypeptide(L)' 'RLPEQQKLVFILVKTEGCSYEEAAAVLQVSVKAVEGLMHRAKENLRIQLRKTL' A
#
# COMPACT_ATOMS: atom_id res chain seq x y z
N ARG A 1 -2.90 13.10 -0.68
CA ARG A 1 -1.87 12.43 0.13
C ARG A 1 -2.41 11.07 0.60
N LEU A 2 -1.64 9.98 0.48
CA LEU A 2 -2.07 8.66 0.98
C LEU A 2 -2.07 8.60 2.52
N PRO A 3 -3.01 7.87 3.15
CA PRO A 3 -2.92 7.49 4.55
C PRO A 3 -1.63 6.72 4.85
N GLU A 4 -1.12 6.82 6.07
CA GLU A 4 0.20 6.31 6.44
C GLU A 4 0.37 4.81 6.18
N GLN A 5 -0.57 3.98 6.64
CA GLN A 5 -0.52 2.52 6.41
C GLN A 5 -0.57 2.15 4.91
N GLN A 6 -1.30 2.93 4.11
CA GLN A 6 -1.34 2.72 2.65
C GLN A 6 -0.03 3.14 1.99
N LYS A 7 0.63 4.18 2.51
CA LYS A 7 1.94 4.61 2.03
C LYS A 7 3.01 3.57 2.37
N LEU A 8 3.03 3.06 3.60
CA LEU A 8 3.99 2.07 4.07
C LEU A 8 3.89 0.77 3.26
N VAL A 9 2.67 0.22 3.12
CA VAL A 9 2.48 -1.02 2.33
C VAL A 9 2.89 -0.83 0.88
N PHE A 10 2.61 0.35 0.31
CA PHE A 10 2.97 0.65 -1.08
C PHE A 10 4.48 0.68 -1.27
N ILE A 11 5.22 1.31 -0.35
CA ILE A 11 6.69 1.39 -0.41
C ILE A 11 7.29 -0.01 -0.28
N LEU A 12 6.88 -0.80 0.72
CA LEU A 12 7.40 -2.16 0.93
C LEU A 12 7.20 -3.03 -0.32
N VAL A 13 5.99 -3.02 -0.89
CA VAL A 13 5.67 -3.88 -2.03
C VAL A 13 6.25 -3.37 -3.35
N LYS A 14 6.20 -2.05 -3.62
CA LYS A 14 6.53 -1.50 -4.94
C LYS A 14 7.92 -0.90 -5.06
N THR A 15 8.53 -0.50 -3.95
CA THR A 15 9.87 0.05 -3.94
C THR A 15 10.88 -0.97 -3.40
N GLU A 16 10.59 -1.57 -2.26
CA GLU A 16 11.49 -2.54 -1.61
C GLU A 16 11.34 -3.96 -2.17
N GLY A 17 10.28 -4.23 -2.95
CA GLY A 17 10.07 -5.52 -3.61
C GLY A 17 9.60 -6.64 -2.68
N CYS A 18 9.14 -6.33 -1.46
CA CYS A 18 8.62 -7.32 -0.53
C CYS A 18 7.38 -8.03 -1.10
N SER A 19 7.25 -9.33 -0.78
CA SER A 19 5.99 -10.05 -0.95
C SER A 19 4.92 -9.52 0.01
N TYR A 20 3.66 -9.96 -0.18
CA TYR A 20 2.59 -9.54 0.73
C TYR A 20 2.74 -10.18 2.11
N GLU A 21 3.29 -11.38 2.18
CA GLU A 21 3.62 -12.11 3.41
C GLU A 21 4.73 -11.40 4.18
N GLU A 22 5.79 -10.97 3.50
CA GLU A 22 6.89 -10.21 4.10
C GLU A 22 6.39 -8.85 4.60
N ALA A 23 5.61 -8.14 3.79
CA ALA A 23 5.01 -6.87 4.20
C ALA A 23 4.04 -7.06 5.39
N ALA A 24 3.28 -8.15 5.43
CA ALA A 24 2.40 -8.48 6.55
C ALA A 24 3.18 -8.71 7.84
N ALA A 25 4.30 -9.42 7.77
CA ALA A 25 5.19 -9.63 8.91
C ALA A 25 5.82 -8.32 9.40
N VAL A 26 6.32 -7.47 8.50
CA VAL A 26 6.91 -6.16 8.83
C VAL A 26 5.89 -5.22 9.46
N LEU A 27 4.67 -5.18 8.91
CA LEU A 27 3.61 -4.29 9.38
C LEU A 27 2.81 -4.86 10.56
N GLN A 28 3.10 -6.10 10.98
CA GLN A 28 2.39 -6.84 12.04
C GLN A 28 0.86 -6.88 11.81
N VAL A 29 0.45 -7.14 10.58
CA VAL A 29 -0.96 -7.30 10.18
C VAL A 29 -1.15 -8.60 9.40
N SER A 30 -2.39 -8.99 9.12
CA SER A 30 -2.64 -10.14 8.26
C SER A 30 -2.34 -9.84 6.78
N VAL A 31 -2.01 -10.87 6.00
CA VAL A 31 -1.86 -10.76 4.54
C VAL A 31 -3.11 -10.14 3.90
N LYS A 32 -4.30 -10.52 4.36
CA LYS A 32 -5.57 -9.93 3.90
C LYS A 32 -5.68 -8.42 4.19
N ALA A 33 -5.11 -7.95 5.30
CA ALA A 33 -5.03 -6.52 5.60
C ALA A 33 -4.08 -5.80 4.63
N VAL A 34 -2.93 -6.41 4.30
CA VAL A 34 -1.98 -5.92 3.28
C VAL A 34 -2.67 -5.77 1.92
N GLU A 35 -3.43 -6.79 1.48
CA GLU A 35 -4.19 -6.74 0.22
C GLU A 35 -5.14 -5.53 0.18
N GLY A 36 -5.92 -5.36 1.24
CA GLY A 36 -6.87 -4.25 1.36
C GLY A 36 -6.18 -2.89 1.39
N LEU A 37 -5.07 -2.77 2.14
CA LEU A 37 -4.27 -1.55 2.18
C LEU A 37 -3.67 -1.23 0.81
N MET A 38 -3.15 -2.24 0.11
CA MET A 38 -2.53 -2.09 -1.20
C MET A 38 -3.57 -1.72 -2.29
N HIS A 39 -4.77 -2.30 -2.23
CA HIS A 39 -5.88 -1.93 -3.12
C HIS A 39 -6.22 -0.44 -2.94
N ARG A 40 -6.49 -0.02 -1.69
CA ARG A 40 -6.83 1.37 -1.37
C ARG A 40 -5.69 2.34 -1.71
N ALA A 41 -4.44 1.94 -1.50
CA ALA A 41 -3.26 2.74 -1.86
C ALA A 41 -3.25 3.06 -3.36
N LYS A 42 -3.43 2.05 -4.22
CA LYS A 42 -3.48 2.22 -5.68
C LYS A 42 -4.66 3.10 -6.11
N GLU A 43 -5.84 2.86 -5.55
CA GLU A 43 -7.05 3.61 -5.87
C GLU A 43 -6.90 5.10 -5.51
N ASN A 44 -6.47 5.38 -4.28
CA ASN A 44 -6.27 6.75 -3.81
C ASN A 44 -5.16 7.47 -4.59
N LEU A 45 -4.12 6.76 -5.02
CA LEU A 45 -3.07 7.33 -5.87
C LEU A 45 -3.62 7.69 -7.26
N ARG A 46 -4.42 6.81 -7.88
CA ARG A 46 -5.07 7.11 -9.18
C ARG A 46 -6.00 8.31 -9.08
N ILE A 47 -6.80 8.41 -8.02
CA ILE A 47 -7.68 9.57 -7.79
C ILE A 47 -6.87 10.85 -7.66
N GLN A 48 -5.74 10.82 -6.94
CA GLN A 48 -4.88 12.00 -6.77
C GLN A 48 -4.25 12.43 -8.09
N LEU A 49 -3.70 11.50 -8.86
CA LEU A 49 -3.11 11.81 -10.17
C LEU A 49 -4.15 12.40 -11.14
N ARG A 50 -5.40 11.92 -11.11
CA ARG A 50 -6.49 12.50 -11.90
C ARG A 50 -6.93 13.90 -11.47
N LYS A 51 -6.71 14.29 -10.21
CA LYS A 51 -7.04 15.63 -9.70
C LYS A 51 -5.94 16.65 -9.97
N THR A 52 -4.72 16.18 -10.24
CA THR A 52 -3.55 17.03 -10.52
C THR A 52 -3.36 17.25 -12.02
N LEU A 53 -4.04 16.45 -12.86
CA LEU A 53 -4.22 16.67 -14.29
C LEU A 53 -5.48 17.50 -14.53
#